data_AF-A0A552DL53-F1
#
_entry.id   AF-A0A552DL53-F1
#
_cell.length_a   1.000
_cell.length_b   1.000
_cell.length_c   1.000
_cell.angle_alpha   90.00
_cell.angle_beta   90.00
_cell.angle_gamma   90.00
#
_symmetry.space_group_name_H-M   'P 1'
#
loop_
_entity.id
_entity.type
_entity.pdbx_description
1 polymer ?
#
loop_
_entity_poly.entity_id
_entity_poly.type
_entity_poly.pdbx_seq_one_letter_code
_entity_poly.pdbx_strand_id
1 'polypeptide(L)' 'MDKFIGLSMLIFGFVMMAFNPAVGVLVALFGLIVTWNSERTVSVRSQDRDRVPCPHCAELIQPKAKVCRFCGAKFR' A
#
# COMPACT_ATOMS: atom_id res chain seq x y z
N MET A 1 0.77 -13.06 11.83
CA MET A 1 0.75 -12.81 13.30
C MET A 1 0.20 -11.42 13.64
N ASP A 2 -0.45 -10.76 12.67
CA ASP A 2 -0.75 -9.32 12.64
C ASP A 2 -2.14 -9.01 13.21
N LYS A 3 -3.03 -10.02 13.17
CA LYS A 3 -4.39 -9.94 13.71
C LYS A 3 -4.41 -10.13 15.24
N PHE A 4 -3.43 -10.84 15.81
CA PHE A 4 -3.34 -11.11 17.25
C PHE A 4 -2.88 -9.86 18.03
N ILE A 5 -2.00 -9.06 17.43
CA ILE A 5 -1.52 -7.78 17.99
C ILE A 5 -2.63 -6.72 18.00
N GLY A 6 -3.46 -6.66 16.95
CA GLY A 6 -4.60 -5.72 16.90
C GLY A 6 -5.69 -6.04 17.93
N LEU A 7 -5.99 -7.33 18.15
CA LEU A 7 -7.02 -7.75 19.10
C LEU A 7 -6.59 -7.56 20.56
N SER A 8 -5.31 -7.78 20.88
CA SER A 8 -4.78 -7.51 22.22
C SER A 8 -4.75 -6.01 22.52
N MET A 9 -4.39 -5.15 21.56
CA MET A 9 -4.37 -3.69 21.72
C MET A 9 -5.77 -3.11 21.98
N LEU A 10 -6.81 -3.68 21.39
CA LEU A 10 -8.20 -3.25 21.62
C LEU A 10 -8.68 -3.58 23.04
N ILE A 11 -8.32 -4.76 23.55
CA ILE A 11 -8.70 -5.20 24.90
C ILE A 11 -7.96 -4.37 25.96
N PHE A 12 -6.64 -4.16 25.79
CA PHE A 12 -5.87 -3.30 26.69
C PHE A 12 -6.31 -1.82 26.63
N GLY A 13 -6.68 -1.32 25.45
CA GLY A 13 -7.21 0.04 25.27
C GLY A 13 -8.54 0.26 26.00
N PHE A 14 -9.46 -0.73 25.95
CA PHE A 14 -10.74 -0.66 26.66
C PHE A 14 -10.57 -0.68 28.19
N VAL A 15 -9.63 -1.48 28.70
CA VAL A 15 -9.33 -1.55 30.15
C VAL A 15 -8.73 -0.23 30.65
N MET A 16 -7.85 0.42 29.89
CA MET A 16 -7.20 1.67 30.31
C MET A 16 -8.09 2.92 30.17
N MET A 17 -9.08 2.88 29.27
CA MET A 17 -10.10 3.94 29.10
C MET A 17 -10.98 4.09 30.36
N ALA A 18 -11.23 2.99 31.07
CA ALA A 18 -12.05 3.00 32.29
C ALA A 18 -11.30 3.59 33.51
N PHE A 19 -9.97 3.57 33.51
CA PHE A 19 -9.16 3.99 34.66
C PHE A 19 -8.66 5.43 34.57
N ASN A 20 -8.58 6.03 33.38
CA ASN A 20 -8.16 7.42 33.27
C ASN A 20 -8.72 8.09 31.99
N PRO A 21 -9.69 9.02 32.11
CA PRO A 21 -10.27 9.70 30.96
C PRO A 21 -9.23 10.50 30.16
N ALA A 22 -8.10 10.88 30.78
CA ALA A 22 -6.99 11.53 30.09
C ALA A 22 -6.33 10.62 29.04
N VAL A 23 -6.27 9.30 29.28
CA VAL A 23 -5.71 8.33 28.32
C VAL A 23 -6.60 8.21 27.08
N GLY A 24 -7.92 8.28 27.27
CA GLY A 24 -8.89 8.31 26.17
C GLY A 24 -8.69 9.50 25.22
N VAL A 25 -8.47 10.69 25.80
CA VAL A 25 -8.21 11.90 25.03
C VAL A 25 -6.88 11.78 24.26
N LEU A 26 -5.82 11.26 24.89
CA LEU A 26 -4.52 11.08 24.24
C LEU A 26 -4.59 10.09 23.07
N VAL A 27 -5.30 8.97 23.22
CA VAL A 27 -5.50 7.98 22.14
C VAL A 27 -6.35 8.56 21.01
N ALA A 28 -7.40 9.33 21.30
CA ALA A 28 -8.21 9.99 20.29
C ALA A 28 -7.41 11.03 19.49
N LEU A 29 -6.55 11.82 20.17
CA LEU A 29 -5.67 12.79 19.52
C LEU A 29 -4.61 12.10 18.65
N PHE A 30 -3.97 11.04 19.15
CA PHE A 30 -3.01 10.25 18.36
C PHE A 30 -3.68 9.56 17.17
N GLY A 31 -4.89 9.01 17.35
CA GLY A 31 -5.68 8.43 16.28
C GLY A 31 -5.99 9.45 15.19
N LEU A 32 -6.38 10.67 15.56
CA LEU A 32 -6.65 11.75 14.61
C LEU A 32 -5.39 12.13 13.82
N ILE A 33 -4.23 12.22 14.47
CA ILE A 33 -2.93 12.51 13.82
C ILE A 33 -2.54 11.38 12.84
N VAL A 34 -2.64 10.12 13.25
CA VAL A 34 -2.30 8.96 12.40
C VAL A 34 -3.24 8.86 11.19
N THR A 35 -4.53 9.13 11.39
CA THR A 35 -5.54 9.08 10.32
C THR A 35 -5.32 10.20 9.29
N TRP A 36 -4.88 11.39 9.72
CA TRP A 36 -4.55 12.51 8.84
C TRP A 36 -3.34 12.25 7.94
N ASN A 37 -2.38 11.44 8.40
CA ASN A 37 -1.19 11.11 7.62
C ASN A 37 -1.39 9.89 6.68
N SER A 38 -2.59 9.33 6.63
CA SER A 38 -2.92 8.09 5.90
C SER A 38 -3.42 8.33 4.48
N GLU A 39 -3.01 9.42 3.83
CA GLU A 39 -3.09 9.58 2.36
C GLU A 39 -1.75 9.29 1.67
N ARG A 40 -0.74 8.82 2.43
CA ARG A 40 0.52 8.32 1.86
C ARG A 40 0.70 6.81 2.00
N THR A 41 -0.40 6.05 1.96
CA THR A 41 -0.30 4.74 1.30
C THR A 41 -0.14 5.02 -0.18
N VAL A 42 1.11 5.29 -0.59
CA VAL A 42 1.54 5.32 -1.98
C VAL A 42 0.78 4.20 -2.68
N SER A 43 -0.09 4.61 -3.59
CA SER A 43 -0.82 3.76 -4.52
C SER A 43 0.20 3.09 -5.45
N VAL A 44 1.03 2.19 -4.90
CA VAL A 44 1.67 1.11 -5.66
C VAL A 44 0.60 0.04 -5.93
N ARG A 45 -0.55 0.47 -6.43
CA ARG A 45 -1.47 -0.36 -7.17
C ARG A 45 -1.42 0.16 -8.59
N SER A 46 -1.02 -0.71 -9.50
CA SER A 46 -1.17 -0.62 -10.96
C SER A 46 -0.33 0.41 -11.71
N GLN A 47 0.98 0.16 -11.83
CA GLN A 47 1.70 0.48 -13.08
C GLN A 47 2.21 -0.78 -13.81
N ASP A 48 1.68 -1.95 -13.46
CA ASP A 48 2.05 -3.24 -14.06
C ASP A 48 1.01 -3.79 -15.04
N ARG A 49 -0.16 -3.14 -15.17
CA ARG A 49 -1.21 -3.63 -16.08
C ARG A 49 -1.09 -3.14 -17.52
N ASP A 50 -0.07 -2.33 -17.82
CA ASP A 50 0.16 -1.78 -19.16
C ASP A 50 1.48 -2.31 -19.74
N ARG A 51 1.80 -3.59 -19.56
CA ARG A 51 2.86 -4.25 -20.33
C ARG A 51 2.20 -5.15 -21.38
N VAL A 52 2.66 -5.05 -22.62
CA VAL A 52 2.16 -5.87 -23.73
C VAL A 52 3.23 -6.89 -24.12
N PRO A 53 2.83 -8.12 -24.52
CA PRO A 53 3.78 -9.09 -25.02
C PRO A 53 4.36 -8.64 -26.37
N CYS A 54 5.67 -8.80 -26.54
CA CYS A 54 6.35 -8.58 -27.81
C CYS A 54 5.87 -9.60 -28.86
N PRO A 55 5.48 -9.21 -30.09
CA PRO A 55 5.01 -10.14 -31.12
C PRO A 55 6.11 -11.07 -31.67
N HIS A 56 7.39 -10.79 -31.38
CA HIS A 56 8.52 -11.61 -31.87
C HIS A 56 9.08 -12.56 -30.82
N CYS A 57 9.12 -12.16 -29.55
CA CYS A 57 9.76 -12.95 -28.48
C CYS A 57 8.86 -13.20 -27.27
N ALA A 58 7.59 -12.77 -27.31
CA ALA A 58 6.58 -12.91 -26.26
C ALA A 58 6.90 -12.24 -24.91
N GLU A 59 8.04 -11.55 -24.80
CA GLU A 59 8.45 -10.89 -23.56
C GLU A 59 7.62 -9.62 -23.28
N LEU A 60 7.43 -9.32 -22.00
CA LEU A 60 6.62 -8.19 -21.55
C LEU A 60 7.38 -6.86 -21.77
N ILE A 61 6.89 -6.05 -22.70
CA ILE A 61 7.45 -4.73 -23.05
C ILE A 61 6.46 -3.60 -22.77
N GLN A 62 6.95 -2.36 -22.73
CA GLN A 62 6.07 -1.20 -22.65
C GLN A 62 5.32 -1.02 -23.98
N PRO A 63 4.02 -0.66 -23.98
CA PRO A 63 3.22 -0.47 -25.19
C PRO A 63 3.73 0.68 -26.07
N LYS A 64 4.45 1.64 -25.49
CA LYS A 64 5.10 2.75 -26.20
C LYS A 64 6.54 2.43 -26.64
N ALA A 65 7.03 1.20 -26.42
CA ALA A 65 8.38 0.83 -26.80
C ALA A 65 8.52 0.78 -28.34
N LYS A 66 9.44 1.56 -28.90
CA LYS A 66 9.82 1.48 -30.32
C LYS A 66 10.78 0.32 -30.61
N VAL A 67 11.44 -0.21 -29.59
CA VAL A 67 12.40 -1.29 -29.71
C VAL A 67 12.25 -2.23 -28.52
N CYS A 68 12.17 -3.54 -28.78
CA CYS A 68 12.18 -4.55 -27.73
C CYS A 68 13.60 -4.66 -27.14
N ARG A 69 13.74 -4.47 -25.82
CA ARG A 69 15.03 -4.61 -25.12
C ARG A 69 15.59 -6.03 -25.13
N PHE A 70 14.71 -7.04 -25.26
CA PHE A 70 15.08 -8.45 -25.12
C PHE A 70 15.49 -9.06 -26.46
N CYS A 71 14.73 -8.83 -27.54
CA CYS A 71 15.05 -9.36 -28.87
C CYS A 71 15.60 -8.34 -29.87
N GLY A 72 15.56 -7.03 -29.56
CA GLY A 72 16.03 -5.98 -30.47
C GLY A 72 15.08 -5.65 -31.64
N ALA A 73 13.89 -6.27 -31.70
CA ALA A 73 12.91 -5.98 -32.74
C ALA A 73 12.43 -4.51 -32.68
N LYS A 74 12.31 -3.85 -33.83
CA LYS A 74 11.86 -2.46 -33.97
C LYS A 74 10.37 -2.43 -34.34
N PHE A 75 9.59 -1.69 -33.56
CA PHE A 75 8.17 -1.41 -33.78
C PHE A 75 8.04 0.01 -34.35
N ARG A 76 7.17 0.19 -35.35
CA ARG A 76 7.00 1.47 -36.06
C ARG A 76 5.89 2.29 -35.44
#